data_AF-A0A2K2U1C8-F1
#
_entry.id   AF-A0A2K2U1C8-F1
#
_cell.length_a   1.000
_cell.length_b   1.000
_cell.length_c   1.000
_cell.angle_alpha   90.00
_cell.angle_beta   90.00
_cell.angle_gamma   90.00
#
_symmetry.space_group_name_H-M   'P 1'
#
loop_
_entity.id
_entity.type
_entity.pdbx_description
1 polymer ?
#
loop_
_entity_poly.entity_id
_entity_poly.type
_entity_poly.pdbx_seq_one_letter_code
_entity_poly.pdbx_strand_id
1 'polypeptide(L)'
;VGVFVIAVFAAVVFQESIFGQGSIFSYILGGNWERGVNVFALTACIMFVCVALTVVTLVQKLLNLLATVLGARGETVCRLLGSFIKYATIIGMVYYCLMLVGVDTTTLLASAGILSIAISFGAKELVSDILSGLFIIFEGEFRVGDIIKVGDWRGTVVEIGVRTTK
;
A
#
# COMPACT_ATOMS: atom_id res chain seq x y z
N VAL A 1 -17.61 -17.45 -0.36
CA VAL A 1 -16.67 -16.41 -0.86
C VAL A 1 -15.34 -16.38 -0.10
N GLY A 2 -15.31 -16.24 1.22
CA GLY A 2 -14.03 -16.24 1.99
C GLY A 2 -13.22 -17.53 1.84
N VAL A 3 -13.88 -18.69 1.91
CA VAL A 3 -13.25 -20.02 1.69
C VAL A 3 -12.67 -20.15 0.28
N PHE A 4 -13.33 -19.60 -0.73
CA PHE A 4 -12.88 -19.63 -2.12
C PHE A 4 -11.65 -18.72 -2.34
N VAL A 5 -11.61 -17.57 -1.64
CA VAL A 5 -10.48 -16.62 -1.67
C VAL A 5 -9.25 -17.19 -0.98
N ILE A 6 -9.43 -17.87 0.16
CA ILE A 6 -8.34 -18.56 0.87
C ILE A 6 -7.82 -19.74 0.06
N ALA A 7 -8.71 -20.49 -0.61
CA ALA A 7 -8.33 -21.59 -1.48
C ALA A 7 -7.48 -21.12 -2.69
N VAL A 8 -7.85 -20.01 -3.32
CA VAL A 8 -7.09 -19.43 -4.44
C VAL A 8 -5.74 -18.86 -3.99
N PHE A 9 -5.71 -18.18 -2.83
CA PHE A 9 -4.46 -17.66 -2.27
C PHE A 9 -3.52 -18.80 -1.84
N ALA A 10 -4.03 -19.84 -1.19
CA ALA A 10 -3.27 -21.03 -0.83
C ALA A 10 -2.77 -21.78 -2.08
N ALA A 11 -3.59 -21.96 -3.11
CA ALA A 11 -3.18 -22.63 -4.35
C ALA A 11 -2.08 -21.90 -5.13
N VAL A 12 -1.92 -20.58 -4.91
CA VAL A 12 -0.92 -19.75 -5.57
C VAL A 12 0.33 -19.58 -4.70
N VAL A 13 0.21 -19.44 -3.37
CA VAL A 13 1.37 -19.36 -2.47
C VAL A 13 2.06 -20.71 -2.29
N PHE A 14 1.30 -21.82 -2.30
CA PHE A 14 1.83 -23.18 -2.21
C PHE A 14 2.10 -23.83 -3.59
N GLN A 15 2.35 -23.02 -4.64
CA GLN A 15 2.68 -23.53 -5.98
C GLN A 15 3.85 -24.53 -5.99
N GLU A 16 4.92 -24.29 -5.20
CA GLU A 16 6.07 -25.21 -5.16
C GLU A 16 5.81 -26.53 -4.42
N SER A 17 4.80 -26.58 -3.54
CA SER A 17 4.48 -27.80 -2.78
C SER A 17 3.42 -28.66 -3.46
N ILE A 18 2.63 -28.09 -4.38
CA ILE A 18 1.53 -28.79 -5.08
C ILE A 18 1.85 -29.07 -6.55
N PHE A 19 2.63 -28.22 -7.24
CA PHE A 19 2.95 -28.39 -8.66
C PHE A 19 4.43 -28.71 -8.86
N GLY A 20 4.71 -29.97 -9.16
CA GLY A 20 6.07 -30.46 -9.45
C GLY A 20 6.76 -29.70 -10.59
N GLN A 21 8.10 -29.76 -10.58
CA GLN A 21 9.05 -28.97 -11.40
C GLN A 21 8.86 -28.98 -12.94
N GLY A 22 7.89 -29.73 -13.49
CA GLY A 22 7.57 -29.79 -14.93
C GLY A 22 6.26 -29.11 -15.34
N SER A 23 5.60 -28.40 -14.43
CA SER A 23 4.26 -27.83 -14.69
C SER A 23 4.34 -26.58 -15.58
N ILE A 24 3.50 -26.49 -16.61
CA ILE A 24 3.39 -25.34 -17.54
C ILE A 24 3.28 -23.99 -16.78
N PHE A 25 2.73 -24.00 -15.57
CA PHE A 25 2.64 -22.86 -14.67
C PHE A 25 3.99 -22.28 -14.22
N SER A 26 4.99 -23.11 -13.87
CA SER A 26 6.32 -22.60 -13.48
C SER A 26 7.06 -22.02 -14.67
N TYR A 27 6.86 -22.60 -15.86
CA TYR A 27 7.41 -22.06 -17.09
C TYR A 27 6.77 -20.69 -17.40
N ILE A 28 5.43 -20.56 -17.30
CA ILE A 28 4.70 -19.29 -17.47
C ILE A 28 5.13 -18.22 -16.45
N LEU A 29 5.28 -18.57 -15.16
CA LEU A 29 5.73 -17.63 -14.12
C LEU A 29 7.22 -17.29 -14.20
N GLY A 30 8.05 -18.21 -14.72
CA GLY A 30 9.49 -18.06 -14.80
C GLY A 30 9.96 -17.03 -15.83
N GLY A 31 9.07 -16.52 -16.68
CA GLY A 31 9.36 -15.39 -17.58
C GLY A 31 10.39 -15.68 -18.68
N ASN A 32 10.76 -16.95 -18.90
CA ASN A 32 11.71 -17.39 -19.94
C ASN A 32 11.09 -17.46 -21.35
N TRP A 33 9.96 -16.79 -21.57
CA TRP A 33 9.28 -16.72 -22.86
C TRP A 33 9.61 -15.40 -23.54
N GLU A 34 9.61 -15.39 -24.87
CA GLU A 34 9.72 -14.14 -25.62
C GLU A 34 8.55 -13.22 -25.25
N ARG A 35 8.91 -12.03 -24.73
CA ARG A 35 7.95 -10.99 -24.33
C ARG A 35 7.26 -10.45 -25.58
N GLY A 36 5.93 -10.46 -25.60
CA GLY A 36 5.11 -10.09 -26.76
C GLY A 36 3.65 -10.51 -26.57
N VAL A 37 2.81 -10.29 -27.60
CA VAL A 37 1.39 -10.69 -27.58
C VAL A 37 1.26 -12.20 -27.80
N ASN A 38 1.62 -12.97 -26.78
CA ASN A 38 1.56 -14.41 -26.76
C ASN A 38 0.42 -14.90 -25.86
N VAL A 39 -0.14 -16.08 -26.17
CA VAL A 39 -1.19 -16.73 -25.35
C VAL A 39 -0.72 -16.91 -23.90
N PHE A 40 0.58 -17.14 -23.70
CA PHE A 40 1.20 -17.28 -22.38
C PHE A 40 1.26 -15.97 -21.59
N ALA A 41 1.41 -14.82 -22.25
CA ALA A 41 1.35 -13.51 -21.60
C ALA A 41 -0.08 -13.20 -21.13
N LEU A 42 -1.08 -13.57 -21.94
CA LEU A 42 -2.50 -13.42 -21.58
C LEU A 42 -2.89 -14.29 -20.39
N THR A 43 -2.48 -15.56 -20.35
CA THR A 43 -2.77 -16.45 -19.21
C THR A 43 -2.05 -15.99 -17.93
N ALA A 44 -0.80 -15.55 -18.02
CA ALA A 44 -0.07 -14.96 -16.89
C ALA A 44 -0.76 -13.68 -16.36
N CYS A 45 -1.17 -12.78 -17.27
CA CYS A 45 -1.95 -11.60 -16.92
C CYS A 45 -3.22 -11.98 -16.17
N ILE A 46 -4.05 -12.88 -16.72
CA ILE A 46 -5.32 -13.31 -16.10
C ILE A 46 -5.09 -13.93 -14.72
N MET A 47 -4.04 -14.74 -14.56
CA MET A 47 -3.68 -15.31 -13.26
C MET A 47 -3.29 -14.23 -12.26
N PHE A 48 -2.44 -13.28 -12.65
CA PHE A 48 -2.04 -12.16 -11.79
C PHE A 48 -3.23 -11.26 -11.43
N VAL A 49 -4.13 -11.00 -12.39
CA VAL A 49 -5.41 -10.28 -12.19
C VAL A 49 -6.23 -10.95 -11.09
N CYS A 50 -6.48 -12.26 -11.22
CA CYS A 50 -7.26 -13.04 -10.27
C CYS A 50 -6.63 -13.02 -8.86
N VAL A 51 -5.31 -13.12 -8.77
CA VAL A 51 -4.58 -13.06 -7.49
C VAL A 51 -4.67 -11.67 -6.88
N ALA A 52 -4.42 -10.62 -7.65
CA ALA A 52 -4.49 -9.24 -7.17
C ALA A 52 -5.89 -8.90 -6.63
N LEU A 53 -6.95 -9.32 -7.32
CA LEU A 53 -8.34 -9.10 -6.89
C LEU A 53 -8.70 -9.89 -5.62
N THR A 54 -8.20 -11.13 -5.48
CA THR A 54 -8.42 -11.91 -4.25
C THR A 54 -7.71 -11.28 -3.06
N VAL A 55 -6.48 -10.80 -3.24
CA VAL A 55 -5.73 -10.08 -2.20
C VAL A 55 -6.42 -8.79 -1.79
N VAL A 56 -6.86 -7.96 -2.76
CA VAL A 56 -7.55 -6.69 -2.44
C VAL A 56 -8.84 -6.92 -1.67
N THR A 57 -9.65 -7.89 -2.08
CA THR A 57 -10.91 -8.20 -1.39
C THR A 57 -10.68 -8.84 -0.01
N LEU A 58 -9.60 -9.60 0.17
CA LEU A 58 -9.17 -10.11 1.47
C LEU A 58 -8.77 -8.96 2.39
N VAL A 59 -7.87 -8.08 1.93
CA VAL A 59 -7.38 -6.92 2.69
C VAL A 59 -8.52 -5.99 3.07
N GLN A 60 -9.45 -5.71 2.14
CA GLN A 60 -10.64 -4.90 2.43
C GLN A 60 -11.55 -5.54 3.49
N LYS A 61 -11.70 -6.86 3.48
CA LYS A 61 -12.45 -7.56 4.53
C LYS A 61 -11.76 -7.46 5.88
N LEU A 62 -10.44 -7.65 5.93
CA LEU A 62 -9.68 -7.52 7.18
C LEU A 62 -9.76 -6.09 7.73
N LEU A 63 -9.61 -5.08 6.86
CA LEU A 63 -9.75 -3.68 7.24
C LEU A 63 -11.16 -3.35 7.75
N ASN A 64 -12.21 -3.90 7.12
CA ASN A 64 -13.59 -3.71 7.58
C ASN A 64 -13.87 -4.43 8.91
N LEU A 65 -13.23 -5.57 9.16
CA LEU A 65 -13.33 -6.23 10.47
C LEU A 65 -12.64 -5.41 11.56
N LEU A 66 -11.44 -4.87 11.28
CA LEU A 66 -10.76 -3.96 12.21
C LEU A 66 -11.56 -2.67 12.43
N ALA A 67 -12.18 -2.12 11.38
CA ALA A 67 -13.05 -0.95 11.47
C ALA A 67 -14.17 -1.12 12.48
N THR A 68 -14.83 -2.29 12.47
CA THR A 68 -15.92 -2.58 13.42
C THR A 68 -15.45 -2.65 14.87
N VAL A 69 -14.16 -2.91 15.11
CA VAL A 69 -13.56 -2.95 16.45
C VAL A 69 -13.11 -1.55 16.92
N LEU A 70 -12.72 -0.66 16.00
CA LEU A 70 -12.22 0.69 16.31
C LEU A 70 -13.34 1.77 16.48
N GLY A 71 -14.60 1.43 16.22
CA GLY A 71 -15.73 2.37 16.31
C GLY A 71 -15.84 3.36 15.12
N ALA A 72 -16.74 4.34 15.22
CA ALA A 72 -17.17 5.17 14.08
C ALA A 72 -16.05 5.98 13.38
N ARG A 73 -15.00 6.38 14.10
CA ARG A 73 -13.82 7.06 13.51
C ARG A 73 -12.87 6.09 12.80
N GLY A 74 -12.79 4.84 13.28
CA GLY A 74 -11.99 3.80 12.64
C GLY A 74 -12.56 3.37 11.30
N GLU A 75 -13.88 3.34 11.17
CA GLU A 75 -14.55 2.92 9.95
C GLU A 75 -14.23 3.82 8.75
N THR A 76 -14.25 5.14 8.93
CA THR A 76 -13.90 6.08 7.86
C THR A 76 -12.44 5.96 7.46
N VAL A 77 -11.52 5.85 8.42
CA VAL A 77 -10.09 5.68 8.18
C VAL A 77 -9.79 4.36 7.47
N CYS A 78 -10.34 3.24 7.94
CA CYS A 78 -10.18 1.93 7.32
C CYS A 78 -10.75 1.89 5.89
N ARG A 79 -11.88 2.58 5.64
CA ARG A 79 -12.46 2.67 4.30
C ARG A 79 -11.61 3.50 3.35
N LEU A 80 -11.02 4.60 3.82
CA LEU A 80 -10.08 5.41 3.04
C LEU A 80 -8.81 4.61 2.69
N LEU A 81 -8.21 3.93 3.68
CA LEU A 81 -7.05 3.05 3.48
C LEU A 81 -7.37 1.90 2.52
N GLY A 82 -8.52 1.26 2.66
CA GLY A 82 -8.94 0.16 1.79
C GLY A 82 -9.18 0.59 0.34
N SER A 83 -9.67 1.81 0.13
CA SER A 83 -9.76 2.42 -1.20
C SER A 83 -8.38 2.73 -1.77
N PHE A 84 -7.47 3.32 -0.98
CA PHE A 84 -6.11 3.63 -1.40
C PHE A 84 -5.36 2.37 -1.87
N ILE A 85 -5.39 1.30 -1.07
CA ILE A 85 -4.75 0.02 -1.39
C ILE A 85 -5.34 -0.57 -2.68
N LYS A 86 -6.67 -0.52 -2.85
CA LYS A 86 -7.33 -0.99 -4.08
C LYS A 86 -6.81 -0.25 -5.32
N TYR A 87 -6.73 1.08 -5.28
CA TYR A 87 -6.22 1.85 -6.41
C TYR A 87 -4.74 1.57 -6.68
N ALA A 88 -3.91 1.47 -5.64
CA ALA A 88 -2.50 1.13 -5.77
C ALA A 88 -2.31 -0.25 -6.43
N THR A 89 -3.09 -1.26 -6.02
CA THR A 89 -3.04 -2.59 -6.64
C THR A 89 -3.49 -2.58 -8.10
N ILE A 90 -4.53 -1.82 -8.45
CA ILE A 90 -4.97 -1.69 -9.86
C ILE A 90 -3.87 -1.07 -10.72
N ILE A 91 -3.19 -0.03 -10.24
CA ILE A 91 -2.08 0.60 -10.97
C ILE A 91 -0.92 -0.40 -11.17
N GLY A 92 -0.52 -1.11 -10.12
CA GLY A 92 0.52 -2.14 -10.20
C GLY A 92 0.17 -3.30 -11.14
N MET A 93 -1.11 -3.67 -11.18
CA MET A 93 -1.64 -4.69 -12.08
C MET A 93 -1.56 -4.26 -13.54
N VAL A 94 -1.96 -3.03 -13.86
CA VAL A 94 -1.83 -2.47 -15.22
C VAL A 94 -0.36 -2.43 -15.63
N TYR A 95 0.54 -2.01 -14.73
CA TYR A 95 1.98 -2.00 -14.97
C TYR A 95 2.53 -3.40 -15.30
N TYR A 96 2.15 -4.41 -14.51
CA TYR A 96 2.59 -5.79 -14.73
C TYR A 96 2.06 -6.37 -16.06
N CYS A 97 0.80 -6.09 -16.41
CA CYS A 97 0.25 -6.48 -17.70
C CYS A 97 1.02 -5.85 -18.86
N LEU A 98 1.37 -4.57 -18.75
CA LEU A 98 2.14 -3.86 -19.79
C LEU A 98 3.55 -4.43 -19.96
N MET A 99 4.18 -4.85 -18.85
CA MET A 99 5.48 -5.54 -18.85
C MET A 99 5.44 -6.83 -19.66
N LEU A 100 4.39 -7.64 -19.48
CA LEU A 100 4.24 -8.92 -20.18
C LEU A 100 3.97 -8.76 -21.68
N VAL A 101 3.27 -7.68 -22.07
CA VAL A 101 3.00 -7.35 -23.48
C VAL A 101 4.27 -6.87 -24.22
N GLY A 102 5.36 -6.62 -23.51
CA GLY A 102 6.64 -6.21 -24.09
C GLY A 102 6.81 -4.69 -24.22
N VAL A 103 5.95 -3.89 -23.55
CA VAL A 103 6.16 -2.45 -23.46
C VAL A 103 7.36 -2.16 -22.57
N ASP A 104 8.13 -1.13 -22.93
CA ASP A 104 9.24 -0.66 -22.10
C ASP A 104 8.71 -0.02 -20.80
N THR A 105 8.55 -0.89 -19.80
CA THR A 105 8.09 -0.52 -18.46
C THR A 105 9.12 0.30 -17.70
N THR A 106 10.38 0.28 -18.11
CA THR A 106 11.45 1.11 -17.55
C THR A 106 11.14 2.59 -17.73
N THR A 107 10.70 2.97 -18.94
CA THR A 107 10.30 4.35 -19.25
C THR A 107 9.04 4.76 -18.49
N LEU A 108 8.05 3.86 -18.37
CA LEU A 108 6.85 4.11 -17.55
C LEU A 108 7.22 4.32 -16.08
N LEU A 109 8.05 3.45 -15.52
CA LEU A 109 8.48 3.53 -14.13
C LEU A 109 9.29 4.80 -13.86
N ALA A 110 10.15 5.20 -14.80
CA ALA A 110 10.89 6.46 -14.73
C ALA A 110 9.93 7.66 -14.65
N SER A 111 8.87 7.69 -15.47
CA SER A 111 7.85 8.74 -15.44
C SER A 111 7.01 8.74 -14.16
N ALA A 112 6.65 7.55 -13.65
CA ALA A 112 5.94 7.38 -12.38
C ALA A 112 6.80 7.84 -11.18
N GLY A 113 8.13 7.70 -11.27
CA GLY A 113 9.07 8.21 -10.28
C GLY A 113 8.98 9.73 -10.11
N ILE A 114 8.89 10.48 -11.22
CA ILE A 114 8.76 11.94 -11.18
C ILE A 114 7.41 12.36 -10.56
N LEU A 115 6.32 11.68 -10.92
CA LEU A 115 5.00 11.88 -10.32
C LEU A 115 5.01 11.63 -8.80
N SER A 116 5.76 10.61 -8.35
CA SER A 116 5.88 10.27 -6.94
C SER A 116 6.56 11.37 -6.12
N ILE A 117 7.50 12.10 -6.73
CA ILE A 117 8.18 13.24 -6.09
C ILE A 117 7.17 14.37 -5.84
N ALA A 118 6.30 14.69 -6.79
CA ALA A 118 5.26 15.70 -6.60
C ALA A 118 4.31 15.36 -5.44
N ILE A 119 3.91 14.09 -5.33
CA ILE A 119 3.08 13.59 -4.21
C ILE A 119 3.83 13.72 -2.88
N SER A 120 5.13 13.42 -2.87
CA SER A 120 5.97 13.49 -1.68
C SER A 120 6.12 14.94 -1.18
N PHE A 121 6.26 15.89 -2.09
CA PHE A 121 6.26 17.31 -1.73
C PHE A 121 4.92 17.77 -1.14
N GLY A 122 3.79 17.26 -1.63
CA GLY A 122 2.48 17.55 -1.06
C GLY A 122 2.27 17.00 0.36
N ALA A 123 2.96 15.92 0.72
CA ALA A 123 2.90 15.33 2.06
C ALA A 123 4.00 15.84 3.01
N LYS A 124 4.97 16.63 2.52
CA LYS A 124 6.17 17.02 3.27
C LYS A 124 5.86 17.71 4.60
N GLU A 125 4.94 18.68 4.60
CA GLU A 125 4.57 19.43 5.82
C GLU A 125 3.92 18.51 6.86
N LEU A 126 2.98 17.65 6.44
CA LEU A 126 2.32 16.69 7.32
C LEU A 126 3.31 15.75 8.03
N VAL A 127 4.29 15.23 7.28
CA VAL A 127 5.31 14.35 7.85
C VAL A 127 6.22 15.12 8.80
N SER A 128 6.61 16.36 8.44
CA SER A 128 7.42 17.21 9.32
C SER A 128 6.71 17.49 10.64
N ASP A 129 5.43 17.85 10.61
CA ASP A 129 4.68 18.17 11.82
C ASP A 129 4.57 16.96 12.77
N ILE A 130 4.36 15.76 12.22
CA ILE A 130 4.28 14.51 13.00
C ILE A 130 5.63 14.19 13.64
N LEU A 131 6.72 14.32 12.88
CA LEU A 131 8.06 14.07 13.39
C LEU A 131 8.45 15.08 14.47
N SER A 132 8.13 16.37 14.29
CA SER A 132 8.36 17.39 15.31
C SER A 132 7.59 17.10 16.60
N GLY A 133 6.30 16.73 16.50
CA GLY A 133 5.51 16.32 17.66
C GLY A 133 6.11 15.11 18.38
N LEU A 134 6.60 14.12 17.61
CA LEU A 134 7.25 12.93 18.12
C LEU A 134 8.56 13.24 18.84
N PHE A 135 9.42 14.10 18.28
CA PHE A 135 10.68 14.52 18.88
C PHE A 135 10.48 15.30 20.18
N ILE A 136 9.49 16.21 20.25
CA ILE A 136 9.16 16.92 21.49
C ILE A 136 8.89 15.95 22.64
N ILE A 137 8.17 14.85 22.36
CA ILE A 137 7.83 13.83 23.37
C ILE A 137 9.05 12.96 23.72
N PHE A 138 9.83 12.51 22.73
CA PHE A 138 10.96 11.62 22.96
C PHE A 138 12.17 12.31 23.58
N GLU A 139 12.52 13.50 23.11
CA GLU A 139 13.67 14.27 23.60
C GLU A 139 13.30 15.09 24.83
N GLY A 140 12.01 15.35 25.05
CA GLY A 140 11.53 16.05 26.22
C GLY A 140 11.89 17.54 26.22
N GLU A 141 11.97 18.16 25.04
CA GLU A 141 12.27 19.58 24.82
C GLU A 141 11.42 20.51 25.71
N PHE A 142 10.15 20.18 25.88
CA PHE A 142 9.25 20.78 26.87
C PHE A 142 8.09 19.83 27.18
N ARG A 143 7.52 19.98 28.36
CA ARG A 143 6.50 19.10 28.90
C ARG A 143 5.18 19.83 29.09
N VAL A 144 4.11 19.04 29.22
CA VAL A 144 2.81 19.57 29.64
C VAL A 144 2.96 20.23 31.01
N GLY A 145 2.56 21.49 31.12
CA GLY A 145 2.75 22.33 32.30
C GLY A 145 3.91 23.34 32.20
N ASP A 146 4.78 23.23 31.18
CA ASP A 146 5.87 24.19 31.01
C ASP A 146 5.35 25.50 30.39
N ILE A 147 5.94 26.62 30.83
CA ILE A 147 5.68 27.94 30.26
C ILE A 147 6.64 28.16 29.11
N ILE A 148 6.12 28.18 27.89
CA ILE A 148 6.91 28.36 26.67
C ILE A 148 6.55 29.69 25.99
N LYS A 149 7.48 30.21 25.18
CA LYS A 149 7.25 31.36 24.32
C LYS A 149 7.38 30.93 22.86
N VAL A 150 6.33 31.11 22.07
CA VAL A 150 6.29 30.78 20.64
C VAL A 150 6.00 32.06 19.87
N GLY A 151 7.01 32.58 19.17
CA GLY A 151 6.95 33.91 18.55
C GLY A 151 6.75 35.00 19.63
N ASP A 152 5.70 35.81 19.48
CA ASP A 152 5.35 36.86 20.46
C ASP A 152 4.41 36.38 21.59
N TRP A 153 3.95 35.13 21.53
CA TRP A 153 2.98 34.59 22.48
C TRP A 153 3.68 33.81 23.60
N ARG A 154 3.25 34.04 24.85
CA ARG A 154 3.72 33.31 26.04
C ARG A 154 2.52 32.64 26.72
N GLY A 155 2.65 31.36 27.01
CA GLY A 155 1.58 30.57 27.61
C GLY A 155 2.10 29.27 28.22
N THR A 156 1.21 28.51 28.85
CA THR A 156 1.52 27.22 29.46
C THR A 156 1.00 26.10 28.56
N VAL A 157 1.81 25.07 28.32
CA VAL A 157 1.41 23.90 27.53
C VAL A 157 0.36 23.10 28.28
N VAL A 158 -0.80 22.91 27.66
CA VAL A 158 -1.95 22.14 28.19
C VAL A 158 -1.95 20.72 27.65
N GLU A 159 -1.66 20.54 26.36
CA GLU A 159 -1.73 19.24 25.69
C GLU A 159 -0.74 19.16 24.54
N ILE A 160 -0.03 18.04 24.42
CA ILE A 160 0.79 17.71 23.25
C ILE A 160 0.07 16.64 22.45
N GLY A 161 -0.49 17.03 21.30
CA GLY A 161 -1.07 16.11 20.32
C GLY A 161 -0.05 15.67 19.26
N VAL A 162 -0.45 14.72 18.40
CA VAL A 162 0.44 14.13 17.37
C VAL A 162 0.96 15.15 16.34
N ARG A 163 0.20 16.23 16.10
CA ARG A 163 0.53 17.28 15.11
C ARG A 163 0.39 18.70 15.66
N THR A 164 -0.13 18.85 16.88
CA THR A 164 -0.52 20.15 17.42
C THR A 164 -0.28 20.17 18.91
N THR A 165 0.34 21.23 19.40
CA THR A 165 0.46 21.52 20.83
C THR A 165 -0.49 22.64 21.19
N LYS A 166 -1.17 22.53 22.33
CA LYS A 166 -2.11 23.52 22.85
C LYS A 166 -1.64 24.05 24.20
#